data_AF-A0A0N4VDK3-F1
#
_entry.id   AF-A0A0N4VDK3-F1
#
_cell.length_a   1.000
_cell.length_b   1.000
_cell.length_c   1.000
_cell.angle_alpha   90.00
_cell.angle_beta   90.00
_cell.angle_gamma   90.00
#
_symmetry.space_group_name_H-M   'P 1'
#
loop_
_entity.id
_entity.type
_entity.pdbx_description
1 polymer ?
#
loop_
_entity_poly.entity_id
_entity_poly.type
_entity_poly.pdbx_seq_one_letter_code
_entity_poly.pdbx_strand_id
1 'polypeptide(L)' 'MKNLLAAKAFHPEFSSGVLYVNNVVSIRRNEAGRFYVEGCALEDCYKISNIVYAQFAIV' A
#
# COMPACT_ATOMS: atom_id res chain seq x y z
N MET A 1 5.87 -2.37 -5.80
CA MET A 1 4.69 -1.67 -5.25
C MET A 1 4.59 -0.21 -5.71
N LYS A 2 5.58 0.66 -5.48
CA LYS A 2 5.53 2.08 -5.87
C LYS A 2 5.10 2.31 -7.34
N ASN A 3 5.80 1.70 -8.30
CA ASN A 3 5.48 1.87 -9.73
C ASN A 3 4.09 1.33 -10.11
N LEU A 4 3.64 0.24 -9.47
CA LEU A 4 2.30 -0.34 -9.70
C LEU A 4 1.20 0.62 -9.24
N LEU A 5 1.37 1.25 -8.08
CA LEU A 5 0.42 2.23 -7.56
C LEU A 5 0.44 3.50 -8.41
N ALA A 6 1.61 3.98 -8.83
CA ALA A 6 1.74 5.12 -9.73
C ALA A 6 1.03 4.87 -11.08
N ALA A 7 1.17 3.67 -11.66
CA ALA A 7 0.47 3.29 -12.89
C ALA A 7 -1.06 3.23 -12.74
N LYS A 8 -1.57 3.12 -11.51
CA LYS A 8 -3.00 3.16 -11.18
C LYS A 8 -3.48 4.54 -10.70
N ALA A 9 -2.74 5.60 -11.05
CA ALA A 9 -3.02 6.99 -10.71
C ALA A 9 -3.02 7.32 -9.20
N PHE A 10 -2.32 6.51 -8.39
CA PHE A 10 -2.00 6.88 -7.02
C PHE A 10 -0.68 7.67 -6.95
N HIS A 11 -0.47 8.41 -5.86
CA HIS A 11 0.75 9.18 -5.59
C HIS A 11 1.52 8.51 -4.43
N PRO A 12 2.37 7.52 -4.72
CA PRO A 12 3.14 6.81 -3.70
C PRO A 12 4.49 7.46 -3.41
N GLU A 13 4.79 7.67 -2.13
CA GLU A 13 6.03 8.25 -1.62
C GLU A 13 6.67 7.35 -0.59
N PHE A 14 7.97 7.05 -0.74
CA PHE A 14 8.69 6.19 0.20
C PHE A 14 9.46 7.04 1.19
N SER A 15 9.26 6.79 2.49
CA SER A 15 9.94 7.48 3.57
C SER A 15 10.11 6.55 4.77
N SER A 16 11.34 6.45 5.29
CA SER A 16 11.68 5.70 6.51
C SER A 16 11.13 4.27 6.59
N GLY A 17 11.22 3.52 5.48
CA GLY A 17 10.73 2.13 5.45
C GLY A 17 9.23 1.98 5.23
N VAL A 18 8.51 3.08 5.04
CA VAL A 18 7.06 3.13 4.84
C VAL A 18 6.76 3.71 3.47
N LEU A 19 5.82 3.08 2.75
CA LEU A 19 5.29 3.60 1.50
C LEU A 19 3.96 4.31 1.80
N TYR A 20 3.98 5.63 1.77
CA TYR A 20 2.78 6.46 1.87
C TYR A 20 2.12 6.57 0.51
N VAL A 21 0.79 6.61 0.48
CA VAL A 21 0.00 6.70 -0.75
C VAL A 21 -1.08 7.74 -0.57
N ASN A 22 -1.10 8.75 -1.44
CA ASN A 22 -2.07 9.86 -1.41
C ASN A 22 -2.16 10.58 -0.05
N ASN A 23 -1.12 10.50 0.80
CA ASN A 23 -1.13 10.97 2.20
C ASN A 23 -2.26 10.40 3.08
N VAL A 24 -2.94 9.32 2.66
CA VAL A 24 -4.08 8.71 3.38
C VAL A 24 -3.83 7.28 3.81
N VAL A 25 -2.92 6.58 3.14
CA VAL A 25 -2.57 5.19 3.42
C VAL A 25 -1.07 5.05 3.58
N SER A 26 -0.66 4.18 4.49
CA SER A 26 0.71 3.77 4.70
C SER A 26 0.82 2.26 4.53
N ILE A 27 1.87 1.81 3.83
CA ILE A 27 2.16 0.41 3.60
C ILE A 27 3.54 0.11 4.17
N ARG A 28 3.61 -0.89 5.05
CA ARG A 28 4.85 -1.34 5.71
C ARG A 28 5.08 -2.81 5.42
N ARG A 29 6.34 -3.22 5.36
CA ARG A 29 6.71 -4.63 5.40
C ARG A 29 7.32 -4.95 6.75
N ASN A 30 6.83 -5.98 7.44
CA ASN A 30 7.47 -6.44 8.67
C ASN A 30 8.67 -7.35 8.37
N GLU A 31 9.40 -7.71 9.42
CA GLU A 31 10.57 -8.60 9.35
C GLU A 31 10.21 -10.00 8.80
N ALA A 32 8.99 -10.47 9.04
CA ALA A 32 8.46 -11.73 8.48
C ALA A 32 8.04 -11.61 7.00
N GLY A 33 8.31 -10.47 6.36
CA GLY A 33 8.02 -10.24 4.95
C GLY A 33 6.56 -9.95 4.61
N ARG A 34 5.67 -9.82 5.60
CA ARG A 34 4.24 -9.53 5.45
C ARG A 34 4.00 -8.04 5.27
N PHE A 35 2.99 -7.70 4.47
CA PHE A 35 2.57 -6.32 4.27
C PHE A 35 1.47 -5.93 5.26
N TYR A 36 1.63 -4.75 5.86
CA TYR A 36 0.61 -4.07 6.63
C TYR A 36 0.15 -2.85 5.85
N VAL A 37 -1.16 -2.68 5.75
CA VAL A 37 -1.79 -1.51 5.13
C VAL A 37 -2.58 -0.81 6.23
N GLU A 38 -2.21 0.43 6.56
CA GLU A 38 -2.86 1.24 7.60
C GLU A 38 -3.30 2.57 6.98
N GLY A 39 -4.52 3.01 7.26
CA GLY A 39 -5.06 4.26 6.73
C GLY A 39 -6.47 4.54 7.22
N CYS A 40 -6.99 5.72 6.88
CA CYS A 40 -8.38 6.07 7.19
C CYS A 40 -9.36 5.29 6.29
N ALA A 41 -10.56 4.98 6.77
CA ALA A 41 -11.60 4.27 6.03
C ALA A 41 -12.19 5.12 4.90
N LEU A 42 -11.40 5.28 3.84
CA LEU A 42 -11.73 6.00 2.60
C LEU A 42 -11.66 5.02 1.44
N GLU A 43 -12.32 5.35 0.33
CA GLU A 43 -12.36 4.51 -0.87
C GLU A 43 -10.97 4.08 -1.36
N ASP A 44 -10.00 5.00 -1.31
CA ASP A 44 -8.60 4.73 -1.67
C ASP A 44 -7.97 3.65 -0.79
N CYS A 45 -8.30 3.58 0.50
CA CYS A 45 -7.79 2.56 1.41
C CYS A 45 -8.24 1.15 1.00
N TYR A 46 -9.50 1.00 0.58
CA TYR A 46 -10.03 -0.27 0.07
C TYR A 46 -9.40 -0.66 -1.27
N LYS A 47 -9.27 0.30 -2.21
CA LYS A 47 -8.61 0.05 -3.50
C LYS A 47 -7.16 -0.39 -3.32
N ILE A 48 -6.41 0.32 -2.48
CA ILE A 48 -5.00 0.03 -2.20
C ILE A 48 -4.87 -1.32 -1.52
N SER A 49 -5.69 -1.61 -0.50
CA SER A 49 -5.70 -2.90 0.19
C SER A 49 -5.93 -4.06 -0.79
N ASN A 50 -6.92 -3.94 -1.68
CA ASN A 50 -7.19 -4.97 -2.70
C ASN A 50 -6.00 -5.17 -3.65
N ILE A 51 -5.31 -4.11 -4.06
CA ILE A 51 -4.11 -4.21 -4.89
C ILE A 51 -2.99 -4.95 -4.15
N VAL A 52 -2.79 -4.64 -2.87
CA VAL A 52 -1.78 -5.31 -2.03
C VAL A 52 -2.11 -6.78 -1.85
N TYR A 53 -3.36 -7.10 -1.50
CA TYR A 53 -3.83 -8.48 -1.36
C TYR A 53 -3.67 -9.26 -2.67
N ALA A 54 -4.09 -8.73 -3.81
CA ALA A 54 -4.00 -9.42 -5.10
C ALA A 54 -2.55 -9.74 -5.54
N GLN A 55 -1.56 -8.98 -5.06
CA GLN A 55 -0.14 -9.17 -5.42
C GLN A 55 0.62 -10.06 -4.44
N PHE A 56 0.22 -10.09 -3.16
CA PHE A 56 1.04 -10.65 -2.08
C PHE A 56 0.31 -11.63 -1.17
N ALA A 57 -1.00 -11.79 -1.31
CA ALA A 57 -1.68 -12.94 -0.71
C ALA A 57 -1.44 -14.16 -1.60
N ILE A 58 -0.58 -15.04 -1.13
CA ILE A 58 -0.56 -16.44 -1.53
C ILE A 58 -1.53 -17.14 -0.56
N VAL A 59 -2.51 -17.87 -1.09
CA VAL A 59 -3.44 -18.71 -0.31
C VAL A 59 -2.69 -19.81 0.44
#